data_AF-A0A9D1GS45-F1
#
_entry.id   AF-A0A9D1GS45-F1
#
_cell.length_a   1.000
_cell.length_b   1.000
_cell.length_c   1.000
_cell.angle_alpha   90.00
_cell.angle_beta   90.00
_cell.angle_gamma   90.00
#
_symmetry.space_group_name_H-M   'P 1'
#
loop_
_entity.id
_entity.type
_entity.pdbx_description
1 polymer ?
#
loop_
_entity_poly.entity_id
_entity_poly.type
_entity_poly.pdbx_seq_one_letter_code
_entity_poly.pdbx_strand_id
1 'polypeptide(L)'
;MKKSFQLQKIVFVVYIIAMILCVLYSLGFMSRYSNLFGFEQPLNEDITHFHDDILQPFNNILFFASLFGAASIIVIFALQINKRICDRFACIVSSLVASVTACVSVFAIIALPLIIQSYDKVDFSYMGLEDLNFQTAEYVREYSTFYLGIALYAVIFVAMIFFIAVIIRNYKLGKKNNQVEVGESNV
;
A
#
# COMPACT_ATOMS: atom_id res chain seq x y z
N MET A 1 -8.48 -28.68 10.96
CA MET A 1 -8.98 -27.88 9.81
C MET A 1 -9.77 -26.63 10.21
N LYS A 2 -10.79 -26.71 11.09
CA LYS A 2 -11.63 -25.54 11.48
C LYS A 2 -10.85 -24.28 11.89
N LYS A 3 -9.87 -24.40 12.82
CA LYS A 3 -9.07 -23.25 13.30
C LYS A 3 -8.22 -22.59 12.22
N SER A 4 -7.62 -23.37 11.31
CA SER A 4 -6.75 -22.81 10.26
C SER A 4 -7.55 -22.15 9.13
N PHE A 5 -8.75 -22.67 8.86
CA PHE A 5 -9.71 -22.03 7.96
C PHE A 5 -10.29 -20.74 8.56
N GLN A 6 -10.58 -20.71 9.87
CA GLN A 6 -10.96 -19.46 10.56
C GLN A 6 -9.85 -18.40 10.45
N LEU A 7 -8.59 -18.79 10.66
CA LEU A 7 -7.46 -17.88 10.48
C LEU A 7 -7.37 -17.33 9.05
N GLN A 8 -7.65 -18.18 8.03
CA GLN A 8 -7.72 -17.75 6.63
C GLN A 8 -8.73 -16.62 6.41
N LYS A 9 -9.91 -16.75 7.01
CA LYS A 9 -10.97 -15.74 6.91
C LYS A 9 -10.55 -14.43 7.57
N ILE A 10 -9.90 -14.51 8.73
CA ILE A 10 -9.38 -13.32 9.43
C ILE A 10 -8.35 -12.62 8.58
N VAL A 11 -7.34 -13.33 8.06
CA VAL A 11 -6.30 -12.69 7.22
C VAL A 11 -6.86 -12.15 5.90
N PHE A 12 -7.91 -12.76 5.36
CA PHE A 12 -8.64 -12.22 4.20
C PHE A 12 -9.31 -10.87 4.51
N VAL A 13 -9.95 -10.74 5.67
CA VAL A 13 -10.53 -9.45 6.10
C VAL A 13 -9.44 -8.41 6.32
N VAL A 14 -8.35 -8.80 7.00
CA VAL A 14 -7.18 -7.92 7.20
C VAL A 14 -6.60 -7.45 5.86
N TYR A 15 -6.50 -8.34 4.88
CA TYR A 15 -6.05 -8.02 3.53
C TYR A 15 -6.94 -6.94 2.87
N ILE A 16 -8.26 -7.10 2.94
CA ILE A 16 -9.21 -6.12 2.38
C ILE A 16 -9.04 -4.76 3.06
N ILE A 17 -8.96 -4.74 4.40
CA ILE A 17 -8.78 -3.50 5.15
C ILE A 17 -7.47 -2.81 4.73
N ALA A 18 -6.37 -3.56 4.59
CA ALA A 18 -5.10 -3.02 4.13
C ALA A 18 -5.21 -2.38 2.74
N MET A 19 -5.92 -3.00 1.80
CA MET A 19 -6.08 -2.46 0.45
C MET A 19 -6.93 -1.18 0.44
N ILE A 20 -7.99 -1.13 1.26
CA ILE A 20 -8.80 0.08 1.43
C ILE A 20 -7.93 1.21 2.01
N LEU A 21 -7.13 0.93 3.04
CA LEU A 21 -6.25 1.92 3.64
C LEU A 21 -5.20 2.44 2.65
N CYS A 22 -4.64 1.59 1.78
CA CYS A 22 -3.75 2.03 0.69
C CYS A 22 -4.42 3.06 -0.22
N VAL A 23 -5.67 2.81 -0.64
CA VAL A 23 -6.43 3.72 -1.51
C VAL A 23 -6.70 5.03 -0.80
N LEU A 24 -7.21 4.97 0.44
CA LEU A 24 -7.49 6.16 1.23
C LEU A 24 -6.23 7.01 1.48
N TYR A 25 -5.10 6.37 1.76
CA TYR A 25 -3.83 7.05 1.94
C TYR A 25 -3.36 7.69 0.63
N SER A 26 -3.39 6.97 -0.49
CA SER A 26 -2.98 7.53 -1.79
C SER A 26 -3.80 8.76 -2.16
N LEU A 27 -5.12 8.72 -1.96
CA LEU A 27 -5.99 9.87 -2.22
C LEU A 27 -5.73 11.03 -1.26
N GLY A 28 -5.58 10.74 0.04
CA GLY A 28 -5.29 11.77 1.04
C GLY A 28 -3.94 12.45 0.80
N PHE A 29 -2.93 11.67 0.39
CA PHE A 29 -1.60 12.19 0.06
C PHE A 29 -1.64 13.14 -1.12
N MET A 30 -2.37 12.80 -2.20
CA MET A 30 -2.59 13.68 -3.35
C MET A 30 -3.20 15.01 -2.96
N SER A 31 -4.27 14.97 -2.16
CA SER A 31 -5.00 16.18 -1.80
C SER A 31 -4.24 17.08 -0.84
N ARG A 32 -3.32 16.55 -0.03
CA ARG A 32 -2.65 17.32 1.01
C ARG A 32 -1.64 18.32 0.47
N TYR A 33 -0.96 17.98 -0.61
CA TYR A 33 0.13 18.79 -1.19
C TYR A 33 -0.27 19.47 -2.50
N SER A 34 -1.57 19.59 -2.78
CA SER A 34 -2.07 20.20 -4.02
C SER A 34 -1.75 21.70 -4.12
N ASN A 35 -1.45 22.35 -3.00
CA ASN A 35 -1.03 23.75 -2.94
C ASN A 35 0.44 23.97 -3.34
N LEU A 36 1.20 22.89 -3.60
CA LEU A 36 2.57 22.97 -4.13
C LEU A 36 2.60 22.98 -5.66
N PHE A 37 1.44 22.95 -6.31
CA PHE A 37 1.32 22.86 -7.77
C PHE A 37 1.25 24.25 -8.41
N GLY A 38 1.86 24.38 -9.60
CA GLY A 38 1.63 25.51 -10.50
C GLY A 38 2.49 26.75 -10.23
N PHE A 39 3.60 26.62 -9.50
CA PHE A 39 4.61 27.68 -9.38
C PHE A 39 5.47 27.74 -10.65
N GLU A 40 5.62 28.94 -11.21
CA GLU A 40 6.36 29.21 -12.45
C GLU A 40 7.54 30.18 -12.24
N GLN A 41 7.60 30.91 -11.12
CA GLN A 41 8.68 31.86 -10.88
C GLN A 41 10.02 31.15 -10.58
N PRO A 42 11.15 31.69 -11.09
CA PRO A 42 12.47 31.14 -10.80
C PRO A 42 12.82 31.07 -9.31
N LEU A 43 12.27 31.98 -8.50
CA LEU A 43 12.46 31.98 -7.04
C LEU A 43 11.76 30.81 -6.33
N ASN A 44 10.80 30.17 -7.00
CA ASN A 44 10.06 29.00 -6.52
C ASN A 44 10.50 27.71 -7.23
N GLU A 45 11.63 27.71 -7.94
CA GLU A 45 12.14 26.54 -8.68
C GLU A 45 12.31 25.31 -7.78
N ASP A 46 12.76 25.50 -6.53
CA ASP A 46 12.90 24.41 -5.54
C ASP A 46 11.55 23.75 -5.20
N ILE A 47 10.46 24.53 -5.17
CA ILE A 47 9.10 24.03 -4.91
C ILE A 47 8.62 23.21 -6.11
N THR A 48 8.79 23.75 -7.31
CA THR A 48 8.43 23.07 -8.56
C THR A 48 9.21 21.77 -8.72
N HIS A 49 10.53 21.79 -8.50
CA HIS A 49 11.37 20.59 -8.53
C HIS A 49 10.92 19.55 -7.50
N PHE A 50 10.65 19.97 -6.26
CA PHE A 50 10.17 19.05 -5.24
C PHE A 50 8.79 18.45 -5.59
N HIS A 51 7.86 19.26 -6.08
CA HIS A 51 6.53 18.79 -6.44
C HIS A 51 6.57 17.86 -7.66
N ASP A 52 7.14 18.31 -8.78
CA ASP A 52 7.04 17.64 -10.08
C ASP A 52 8.02 16.47 -10.23
N ASP A 53 9.25 16.60 -9.71
CA ASP A 53 10.29 15.58 -9.92
C ASP A 53 10.39 14.57 -8.76
N ILE A 54 9.88 14.92 -7.57
CA ILE A 54 9.98 14.06 -6.38
C ILE A 54 8.61 13.57 -5.92
N LEU A 55 7.68 14.48 -5.64
CA LEU A 55 6.40 14.14 -5.05
C LEU A 55 5.46 13.47 -6.06
N GLN A 56 5.37 13.99 -7.27
CA GLN A 56 4.45 13.51 -8.30
C GLN A 56 4.79 12.09 -8.82
N PRO A 57 6.07 11.73 -9.06
CA PRO A 57 6.41 10.37 -9.47
C PRO A 57 6.12 9.34 -8.36
N PHE A 58 6.44 9.68 -7.10
CA PHE A 58 6.10 8.85 -5.94
C PHE A 58 4.58 8.65 -5.83
N ASN A 59 3.83 9.74 -5.97
CA ASN A 59 2.39 9.74 -5.90
C ASN A 59 1.74 8.89 -7.01
N ASN A 60 2.25 8.99 -8.24
CA ASN A 60 1.80 8.16 -9.36
C ASN A 60 2.03 6.67 -9.08
N ILE A 61 3.19 6.29 -8.54
CA ILE A 61 3.46 4.90 -8.15
C ILE A 61 2.45 4.41 -7.11
N LEU A 62 2.20 5.20 -6.06
CA LEU A 62 1.24 4.82 -5.03
C LEU A 62 -0.19 4.72 -5.56
N PHE A 63 -0.57 5.61 -6.47
CA PHE A 63 -1.88 5.58 -7.09
C PHE A 63 -2.11 4.28 -7.87
N PHE A 64 -1.20 3.95 -8.80
CA PHE A 64 -1.30 2.71 -9.57
C PHE A 64 -1.23 1.47 -8.68
N ALA A 65 -0.41 1.50 -7.63
CA ALA A 65 -0.36 0.42 -6.65
C ALA A 65 -1.68 0.27 -5.88
N SER A 66 -2.34 1.38 -5.54
CA SER A 66 -3.64 1.39 -4.88
C SER A 66 -4.74 0.85 -5.80
N LEU A 67 -4.71 1.18 -7.10
CA LEU A 67 -5.62 0.63 -8.10
C LEU A 67 -5.41 -0.88 -8.27
N PHE A 68 -4.15 -1.33 -8.31
CA PHE A 68 -3.82 -2.75 -8.31
C PHE A 68 -4.36 -3.45 -7.05
N GLY A 69 -4.18 -2.84 -5.88
CA GLY A 69 -4.72 -3.32 -4.61
C GLY A 69 -6.26 -3.37 -4.56
N ALA A 70 -6.95 -2.42 -5.18
CA ALA A 70 -8.40 -2.46 -5.30
C ALA A 70 -8.85 -3.60 -6.24
N ALA A 71 -8.20 -3.75 -7.40
CA ALA A 71 -8.49 -4.82 -8.34
C ALA A 71 -8.22 -6.21 -7.75
N SER A 72 -7.19 -6.34 -6.91
CA SER A 72 -6.83 -7.61 -6.30
C SER A 72 -7.87 -8.13 -5.30
N ILE A 73 -8.65 -7.25 -4.65
CA ILE A 73 -9.78 -7.66 -3.81
C ILE A 73 -10.77 -8.49 -4.63
N ILE A 74 -11.08 -8.06 -5.86
CA ILE A 74 -12.00 -8.75 -6.77
C ILE A 74 -11.44 -10.14 -7.10
N VAL A 75 -10.15 -10.22 -7.42
CA VAL A 75 -9.46 -11.49 -7.72
C VAL A 75 -9.54 -12.45 -6.53
N ILE A 76 -9.18 -11.99 -5.33
CA ILE A 76 -9.16 -12.83 -4.12
C ILE A 76 -10.58 -13.27 -3.73
N PHE A 77 -11.59 -12.42 -3.96
CA PHE A 77 -12.99 -12.79 -3.77
C PHE A 77 -13.43 -13.87 -4.77
N ALA A 78 -13.06 -13.73 -6.05
CA ALA A 78 -13.35 -14.71 -7.10
C ALA A 78 -12.69 -16.08 -6.83
N LEU A 79 -11.52 -16.08 -6.19
CA LEU A 79 -10.82 -17.30 -5.74
C LEU A 79 -11.50 -17.99 -4.55
N GLN A 80 -12.52 -17.35 -3.95
CA GLN A 80 -13.33 -17.86 -2.84
C GLN A 80 -12.51 -18.26 -1.60
N ILE A 81 -11.46 -17.51 -1.29
CA ILE A 81 -10.56 -17.77 -0.14
C ILE A 81 -11.32 -17.72 1.19
N ASN A 82 -12.44 -17.02 1.26
CA ASN A 82 -13.29 -17.00 2.46
C ASN A 82 -14.22 -18.22 2.60
N LYS A 83 -14.43 -19.02 1.54
CA LYS A 83 -15.39 -20.12 1.50
C LYS A 83 -14.75 -21.51 1.46
N ARG A 84 -13.54 -21.64 0.93
CA ARG A 84 -12.85 -22.94 0.79
C ARG A 84 -11.36 -22.86 1.16
N ILE A 85 -10.77 -24.02 1.44
CA ILE A 85 -9.31 -24.14 1.59
C ILE A 85 -8.66 -23.77 0.25
N CYS A 86 -7.57 -23.03 0.33
CA CYS A 86 -6.85 -22.53 -0.84
C CYS A 86 -6.34 -23.69 -1.71
N ASP A 87 -6.77 -23.76 -2.97
CA ASP A 87 -6.21 -24.67 -3.96
C ASP A 87 -4.86 -24.15 -4.49
N ARG A 88 -4.17 -24.93 -5.34
CA ARG A 88 -2.84 -24.55 -5.85
C ARG A 88 -2.89 -23.23 -6.62
N PHE A 89 -3.92 -23.01 -7.44
CA PHE A 89 -4.04 -21.81 -8.26
C PHE A 89 -4.30 -20.59 -7.38
N ALA A 90 -5.28 -20.67 -6.48
CA ALA A 90 -5.59 -19.62 -5.52
C ALA A 90 -4.40 -19.29 -4.62
N CYS A 91 -3.60 -20.29 -4.23
CA CYS A 91 -2.41 -20.09 -3.40
C CYS A 91 -1.36 -19.27 -4.14
N ILE A 92 -1.10 -19.60 -5.41
CA ILE A 92 -0.12 -18.91 -6.25
C ILE A 92 -0.57 -17.46 -6.49
N VAL A 93 -1.79 -17.27 -6.97
CA VAL A 93 -2.31 -15.94 -7.33
C VAL A 93 -2.35 -15.00 -6.13
N SER A 94 -2.86 -15.49 -4.99
CA SER A 94 -2.97 -14.66 -3.77
C SER A 94 -1.61 -14.33 -3.17
N SER A 95 -0.66 -15.26 -3.26
CA SER A 95 0.70 -14.99 -2.81
C SER A 95 1.38 -13.97 -3.72
N LEU A 96 1.21 -14.06 -5.04
CA LEU A 96 1.79 -13.11 -5.99
C LEU A 96 1.25 -11.70 -5.75
N VAL A 97 -0.07 -11.57 -5.65
CA VAL A 97 -0.74 -10.31 -5.34
C VAL A 97 -0.23 -9.70 -4.03
N ALA A 98 -0.18 -10.49 -2.95
CA ALA A 98 0.29 -10.00 -1.66
C ALA A 98 1.78 -9.65 -1.68
N SER A 99 2.61 -10.37 -2.45
CA SER A 99 4.02 -10.04 -2.64
C SER A 99 4.21 -8.71 -3.36
N VAL A 100 3.42 -8.42 -4.40
CA VAL A 100 3.47 -7.11 -5.08
C VAL A 100 3.13 -6.00 -4.09
N THR A 101 2.08 -6.16 -3.30
CA THR A 101 1.72 -5.20 -2.24
C THR A 101 2.85 -5.04 -1.20
N ALA A 102 3.48 -6.14 -0.79
CA ALA A 102 4.60 -6.08 0.15
C ALA A 102 5.79 -5.30 -0.44
N CYS A 103 6.11 -5.50 -1.72
CA CYS A 103 7.17 -4.74 -2.41
C CYS A 103 6.84 -3.24 -2.47
N VAL A 104 5.60 -2.88 -2.80
CA VAL A 104 5.14 -1.47 -2.78
C VAL A 104 5.28 -0.88 -1.37
N SER A 105 4.95 -1.66 -0.34
CA SER A 105 5.06 -1.21 1.05
C SER A 105 6.51 -0.93 1.43
N VAL A 106 7.44 -1.82 1.05
CA VAL A 106 8.88 -1.61 1.25
C VAL A 106 9.36 -0.36 0.49
N PHE A 107 8.96 -0.20 -0.77
CA PHE A 107 9.26 0.99 -1.56
C PHE A 107 8.79 2.26 -0.83
N ALA A 108 7.55 2.31 -0.34
CA ALA A 108 7.00 3.46 0.36
C ALA A 108 7.76 3.77 1.66
N ILE A 109 8.09 2.75 2.45
CA ILE A 109 8.85 2.89 3.71
C ILE A 109 10.24 3.48 3.48
N ILE A 110 10.88 3.17 2.35
CA ILE A 110 12.20 3.71 1.99
C ILE A 110 12.08 5.10 1.35
N ALA A 111 11.11 5.29 0.46
CA ALA A 111 10.94 6.53 -0.29
C ALA A 111 10.47 7.70 0.59
N LEU A 112 9.51 7.48 1.49
CA LEU A 112 8.94 8.55 2.32
C LEU A 112 10.00 9.29 3.15
N PRO A 113 10.94 8.64 3.85
CA PRO A 113 12.04 9.34 4.53
C PRO A 113 12.93 10.18 3.59
N LEU A 114 13.16 9.73 2.35
CA LEU A 114 13.94 10.48 1.37
C LEU A 114 13.17 11.72 0.91
N ILE A 115 11.86 11.60 0.71
CA ILE A 115 10.99 12.72 0.36
C ILE A 115 10.95 13.74 1.51
N ILE A 116 10.88 13.30 2.77
CA ILE A 116 10.96 14.21 3.94
C ILE A 116 12.27 15.01 3.91
N GLN A 117 13.41 14.35 3.66
CA GLN A 117 14.70 15.03 3.59
C GLN A 117 14.79 16.06 2.46
N SER A 118 14.15 15.79 1.32
CA SER A 118 14.04 16.76 0.23
C SER A 118 13.12 17.91 0.62
N TYR A 119 11.97 17.62 1.23
CA TYR A 119 10.99 18.60 1.68
C TYR A 119 11.57 19.59 2.69
N ASP A 120 12.47 19.13 3.57
CA ASP A 120 13.15 19.98 4.55
C ASP A 120 14.03 21.07 3.91
N LYS A 121 14.51 20.83 2.69
CA LYS A 121 15.42 21.71 1.96
C LYS A 121 14.71 22.72 1.07
N VAL A 122 13.40 22.54 0.82
CA VAL A 122 12.63 23.42 -0.06
C VAL A 122 12.46 24.78 0.60
N ASP A 123 12.83 25.85 -0.10
CA ASP A 123 12.54 27.21 0.31
C ASP A 123 11.10 27.58 -0.06
N PHE A 124 10.28 27.92 0.93
CA PHE A 124 8.88 28.31 0.76
C PHE A 124 8.67 29.82 0.91
N SER A 125 9.73 30.61 1.07
CA SER A 125 9.66 32.04 1.39
C SER A 125 9.00 32.88 0.29
N TYR A 126 9.02 32.39 -0.95
CA TYR A 126 8.56 33.12 -2.13
C TYR A 126 7.20 32.66 -2.66
N MET A 127 6.50 31.76 -1.95
CA MET A 127 5.17 31.29 -2.34
C MET A 127 4.15 32.42 -2.51
N GLY A 128 4.23 33.46 -1.66
CA GLY A 128 3.34 34.62 -1.73
C GLY A 128 3.48 35.47 -3.00
N LEU A 129 4.52 35.25 -3.81
CA LEU A 129 4.67 35.93 -5.10
C LEU A 129 3.72 35.38 -6.17
N GLU A 130 3.19 34.16 -5.99
CA GLU A 130 2.34 33.49 -6.98
C GLU A 130 1.00 33.03 -6.42
N ASP A 131 0.92 32.70 -5.13
CA ASP A 131 -0.32 32.29 -4.47
C ASP A 131 -0.77 33.32 -3.42
N LEU A 132 -1.97 33.88 -3.65
CA LEU A 132 -2.61 34.86 -2.78
C LEU A 132 -2.82 34.36 -1.35
N ASN A 133 -2.95 33.04 -1.15
CA ASN A 133 -3.10 32.45 0.17
C ASN A 133 -1.85 32.61 1.04
N PHE A 134 -0.68 32.79 0.42
CA PHE A 134 0.62 32.89 1.09
C PHE A 134 1.23 34.30 1.01
N GLN A 135 0.49 35.31 0.54
CA GLN A 135 0.96 36.70 0.52
C GLN A 135 1.20 37.28 1.93
N THR A 136 0.41 36.84 2.91
CA THR A 136 0.47 37.31 4.30
C THR A 136 0.66 36.18 5.31
N ALA A 137 0.50 34.93 4.87
CA ALA A 137 0.63 33.75 5.70
C ALA A 137 1.87 32.96 5.29
N GLU A 138 2.71 32.61 6.27
CA GLU A 138 3.83 31.72 6.06
C GLU A 138 3.33 30.28 5.83
N TYR A 139 3.97 29.59 4.89
CA TYR A 139 3.70 28.18 4.66
C TYR A 139 4.17 27.34 5.84
N VAL A 140 3.25 26.62 6.47
CA VAL A 140 3.57 25.68 7.55
C VAL A 140 3.82 24.31 6.95
N ARG A 141 5.04 23.81 7.12
CA ARG A 141 5.40 22.46 6.67
C ARG A 141 4.63 21.41 7.44
N GLU A 142 4.05 20.46 6.72
CA GLU A 142 3.24 19.39 7.31
C GLU A 142 3.88 18.03 7.08
N TYR A 143 4.29 17.38 8.17
CA TYR A 143 4.97 16.08 8.10
C TYR A 143 4.06 14.89 8.42
N SER A 144 2.87 15.16 8.96
CA SER A 144 1.95 14.15 9.49
C SER A 144 1.62 13.09 8.45
N THR A 145 1.35 13.49 7.21
CA THR A 145 1.00 12.57 6.12
C THR A 145 2.17 11.64 5.76
N PHE A 146 3.41 12.14 5.76
CA PHE A 146 4.58 11.29 5.50
C PHE A 146 4.77 10.23 6.60
N TYR A 147 4.70 10.64 7.87
CA TYR A 147 4.83 9.71 9.00
C TYR A 147 3.69 8.70 9.07
N LEU A 148 2.46 9.15 8.80
CA LEU A 148 1.29 8.27 8.68
C LEU A 148 1.52 7.23 7.59
N GLY A 149 2.06 7.63 6.44
CA GLY A 149 2.41 6.73 5.35
C GLY A 149 3.41 5.67 5.75
N ILE A 150 4.50 6.05 6.42
CA ILE A 150 5.53 5.12 6.89
C ILE A 150 4.92 4.09 7.83
N ALA A 151 4.15 4.55 8.84
CA ALA A 151 3.51 3.68 9.80
C ALA A 151 2.50 2.73 9.13
N LEU A 152 1.67 3.27 8.23
CA LEU A 152 0.66 2.51 7.51
C LEU A 152 1.30 1.41 6.66
N TYR A 153 2.27 1.75 5.81
CA TYR A 153 2.92 0.78 4.94
C TYR A 153 3.74 -0.24 5.71
N ALA A 154 4.31 0.10 6.88
CA ALA A 154 4.94 -0.87 7.77
C ALA A 154 3.93 -1.92 8.28
N VAL A 155 2.73 -1.49 8.71
CA VAL A 155 1.67 -2.41 9.15
C VAL A 155 1.19 -3.28 7.97
N ILE A 156 1.00 -2.68 6.80
CA ILE A 156 0.57 -3.41 5.60
C ILE A 156 1.61 -4.44 5.18
N PHE A 157 2.89 -4.10 5.21
CA PHE A 157 3.98 -5.03 4.92
C PHE A 157 3.89 -6.29 5.81
N VAL A 158 3.80 -6.10 7.13
CA VAL A 158 3.67 -7.22 8.08
C VAL A 158 2.40 -8.03 7.80
N ALA A 159 1.28 -7.37 7.53
CA ALA A 159 0.02 -8.03 7.20
C ALA A 159 0.12 -8.89 5.93
N MET A 160 0.82 -8.41 4.89
CA MET A 160 1.02 -9.16 3.64
C MET A 160 1.89 -10.41 3.85
N ILE A 161 2.99 -10.28 4.60
CA ILE A 161 3.83 -11.44 4.95
C ILE A 161 3.03 -12.48 5.73
N PHE A 162 2.23 -12.03 6.71
CA PHE A 162 1.38 -12.92 7.48
C PHE A 162 0.30 -13.59 6.62
N PHE A 163 -0.34 -12.85 5.72
CA PHE A 163 -1.34 -13.37 4.79
C PHE A 163 -0.76 -14.47 3.89
N ILE A 164 0.42 -14.23 3.30
CA ILE A 164 1.14 -15.22 2.47
C ILE A 164 1.43 -16.49 3.29
N ALA A 165 1.97 -16.33 4.50
CA ALA A 165 2.29 -17.45 5.37
C ALA A 165 1.07 -18.32 5.70
N VAL A 166 -0.07 -17.69 6.01
CA VAL A 166 -1.33 -18.39 6.32
C VAL A 166 -1.88 -19.13 5.09
N ILE A 167 -1.87 -18.51 3.91
CA ILE A 167 -2.35 -19.14 2.68
C ILE A 167 -1.50 -20.36 2.31
N ILE A 168 -0.17 -20.22 2.33
CA ILE A 168 0.75 -21.34 2.01
C ILE A 168 0.58 -22.47 3.03
N ARG A 169 0.47 -22.15 4.32
CA ARG A 169 0.24 -23.14 5.38
C ARG A 169 -1.06 -23.89 5.15
N ASN A 170 -2.14 -23.20 4.84
CA ASN A 170 -3.45 -23.82 4.64
C ASN A 170 -3.50 -24.69 3.38
N TYR A 171 -2.85 -24.27 2.29
CA TYR A 171 -2.67 -25.11 1.11
C TYR A 171 -1.93 -26.41 1.44
N LYS A 172 -0.81 -26.34 2.18
CA LYS A 172 -0.04 -27.53 2.59
C LYS A 172 -0.87 -28.47 3.47
N LEU A 173 -1.66 -27.94 4.41
CA LEU A 173 -2.54 -28.73 5.27
C LEU A 173 -3.67 -29.41 4.49
N GLY A 174 -4.28 -28.70 3.55
CA GLY A 174 -5.30 -29.28 2.66
C GLY A 174 -4.75 -30.43 1.83
N LYS A 175 -3.56 -30.25 1.25
CA LYS A 175 -2.89 -31.32 0.47
C LYS A 175 -2.59 -32.55 1.32
N LYS A 176 -2.07 -32.38 2.54
CA LYS A 176 -1.73 -33.50 3.44
C LYS A 176 -2.97 -34.33 3.79
N ASN A 177 -4.10 -33.69 4.08
CA ASN A 177 -5.32 -34.40 4.46
C ASN A 177 -5.92 -35.19 3.30
N ASN A 178 -5.93 -34.63 2.08
CA ASN A 178 -6.41 -35.37 0.90
C ASN A 178 -5.52 -36.59 0.57
N GLN A 179 -4.24 -36.57 0.92
CA GLN A 179 -3.36 -37.74 0.75
C GLN A 179 -3.62 -38.84 1.78
N VAL A 180 -4.07 -38.50 3.00
CA VAL A 180 -4.42 -39.47 4.04
C VAL A 180 -5.74 -40.17 3.72
N GLU A 181 -6.76 -39.43 3.27
CA GLU A 181 -8.06 -40.02 2.88
C GLU A 181 -7.93 -41.00 1.70
N VAL A 182 -7.07 -40.72 0.73
CA VAL A 182 -6.78 -41.64 -0.39
C VAL A 182 -5.92 -42.83 0.04
N GLY A 183 -5.14 -42.70 1.11
CA GLY A 183 -4.35 -43.80 1.68
C GLY A 183 -5.22 -44.80 2.45
N GLU A 184 -6.24 -44.33 3.18
CA GLU A 184 -7.16 -45.18 3.95
C GLU A 184 -8.22 -45.86 3.06
N SER A 185 -8.57 -45.31 1.89
CA SER A 185 -9.54 -45.95 0.97
C SER A 185 -8.96 -47.11 0.14
N ASN A 186 -7.64 -47.30 0.19
CA ASN A 186 -6.90 -48.28 -0.61
C ASN A 186 -6.34 -49.45 0.24
N VAL A 187 -6.81 -49.61 1.48
CA VAL A 187 -6.47 -50.71 2.40
C VAL A 187 -7.71 -51.51 2.72
#